data_AF-A0A3L7URQ6-F1
#
_entry.id   AF-A0A3L7URQ6-F1
#
_cell.length_a   1.000
_cell.length_b   1.000
_cell.length_c   1.000
_cell.angle_alpha   90.00
_cell.angle_beta   90.00
_cell.angle_gamma   90.00
#
_symmetry.space_group_name_H-M   'P 1'
#
loop_
_entity.id
_entity.type
_entity.pdbx_description
1 polymer ?
#
loop_
_entity_poly.entity_id
_entity_poly.type
_entity_poly.pdbx_seq_one_letter_code
_entity_poly.pdbx_strand_id
1 'polypeptide(L)' 'MFVVKLRLRDNESVNEAVRRFRKLVEHAGVKKEMRKREFYEKPSDIARRDRRRAEMRARRANQPSELEMQ' A
#
# COMPACT_ATOMS: atom_id res chain seq x y z
N MET A 1 -14.90 0.15 -2.94
CA MET A 1 -14.59 -1.30 -2.88
C MET A 1 -13.40 -1.54 -3.78
N PHE A 2 -12.29 -2.07 -3.27
CA PHE A 2 -11.10 -2.31 -4.09
C PHE A 2 -11.35 -3.53 -4.96
N VAL A 3 -11.22 -3.37 -6.28
CA VAL A 3 -11.36 -4.47 -7.24
C VAL A 3 -10.04 -4.56 -8.00
N VAL A 4 -9.33 -5.67 -7.84
CA VAL A 4 -8.08 -5.93 -8.56
C VAL A 4 -8.43 -6.71 -9.82
N LYS A 5 -8.18 -6.12 -10.98
CA LYS A 5 -8.37 -6.76 -12.29
C LYS A 5 -6.99 -6.99 -12.91
N LEU A 6 -6.69 -8.23 -13.29
CA LEU A 6 -5.49 -8.58 -14.06
C LEU A 6 -5.93 -9.04 -15.45
N ARG A 7 -5.40 -8.43 -16.49
CA ARG A 7 -5.49 -8.98 -17.85
C ARG A 7 -4.27 -9.86 -18.11
N LEU A 8 -4.53 -11.09 -18.54
CA LEU A 8 -3.50 -12.02 -18.99
C LEU A 8 -2.95 -11.53 -20.34
N ARG A 9 -1.66 -11.77 -20.56
CA ARG A 9 -0.97 -11.49 -21.81
C ARG A 9 -0.70 -12.83 -22.49
N ASP A 10 -0.68 -12.85 -23.82
CA ASP A 10 -0.67 -14.10 -24.59
C ASP A 10 0.65 -14.90 -24.46
N ASN A 11 1.74 -14.27 -24.03
CA ASN A 11 3.06 -14.89 -23.85
C ASN A 11 3.48 -15.06 -22.37
N GLU A 12 2.55 -15.02 -21.42
CA GLU A 12 2.90 -15.20 -20.00
C GLU A 12 2.67 -16.63 -19.50
N SER A 13 3.62 -17.11 -18.70
CA SER A 13 3.40 -18.32 -17.91
C SER A 13 2.39 -18.06 -16.78
N VAL A 14 1.60 -19.09 -16.45
CA VAL A 14 0.64 -19.05 -15.32
C VAL A 14 1.31 -18.57 -14.03
N ASN A 15 2.55 -18.99 -13.76
CA ASN A 15 3.29 -18.58 -12.57
C ASN A 15 3.63 -17.09 -12.54
N GLU A 16 3.91 -16.48 -13.69
CA GLU A 16 4.21 -15.05 -13.80
C GLU A 16 2.96 -14.21 -13.59
N ALA A 17 1.83 -14.63 -14.17
CA ALA A 17 0.54 -14.00 -13.95
C ALA A 17 0.16 -13.99 -12.46
N VAL A 18 0.38 -15.10 -11.74
CA VAL A 18 0.14 -15.18 -10.28
C VAL A 18 1.05 -14.23 -9.50
N ARG A 19 2.33 -14.11 -9.88
CA ARG A 19 3.26 -13.15 -9.25
C ARG A 19 2.80 -11.71 -9.48
N ARG A 20 2.38 -11.34 -10.70
CA ARG A 20 1.83 -10.01 -10.99
C ARG A 20 0.56 -9.74 -10.21
N PHE A 21 -0.35 -10.71 -10.13
CA PHE A 21 -1.56 -10.60 -9.33
C PHE A 21 -1.25 -10.34 -7.85
N ARG A 22 -0.32 -11.10 -7.26
CA ARG A 22 0.11 -10.89 -5.87
C ARG A 22 0.65 -9.47 -5.66
N LYS A 23 1.53 -9.00 -6.55
CA LYS A 23 2.05 -7.62 -6.50
C LYS A 23 0.94 -6.57 -6.60
N LEU A 24 -0.03 -6.76 -7.50
CA LEU A 24 -1.17 -5.84 -7.63
C LEU A 24 -2.04 -5.82 -6.38
N VAL A 25 -2.31 -6.98 -5.76
CA VAL A 25 -3.08 -7.08 -4.51
C VAL A 25 -2.36 -6.38 -3.35
N GLU A 26 -1.03 -6.54 -3.28
CA GLU A 26 -0.20 -5.88 -2.28
C GLU A 26 -0.16 -4.36 -2.49
N HIS A 27 0.02 -3.92 -3.73
CA HIS A 27 0.04 -2.50 -4.09
C HIS A 27 -1.31 -1.82 -3.87
N ALA A 28 -2.41 -2.50 -4.21
CA ALA A 28 -3.77 -2.02 -3.94
C ALA A 28 -4.06 -1.95 -2.42
N GLY A 29 -3.21 -2.50 -1.57
CA GLY A 29 -3.33 -2.39 -0.12
C GLY A 29 -4.52 -3.16 0.48
N VAL A 30 -5.11 -4.09 -0.29
CA VAL A 30 -6.34 -4.81 0.09
C VAL A 30 -6.19 -5.48 1.46
N LYS A 31 -5.08 -6.21 1.68
CA LYS A 31 -4.79 -6.88 2.97
C LYS A 31 -4.66 -5.90 4.14
N LYS A 32 -4.17 -4.68 3.92
CA LYS A 32 -4.01 -3.66 4.96
C LYS A 32 -5.36 -3.05 5.31
N GLU A 33 -6.20 -2.84 4.32
CA GLU A 33 -7.54 -2.31 4.51
C GLU A 33 -8.46 -3.33 5.21
N MET A 34 -8.38 -4.62 4.85
CA MET A 34 -9.14 -5.67 5.54
C MET A 34 -8.85 -5.65 7.04
N ARG A 35 -7.56 -5.67 7.44
CA ARG A 35 -7.16 -5.58 8.85
C ARG A 35 -7.62 -4.31 9.56
N LYS A 36 -7.70 -3.19 8.84
CA LYS A 36 -8.19 -1.92 9.40
C LYS A 36 -9.70 -1.94 9.65
N ARG A 37 -10.45 -2.75 8.88
CA ARG A 37 -11.92 -2.85 8.96
C ARG A 37 -12.43 -4.01 9.82
N GLU A 38 -11.53 -4.88 10.29
CA GLU A 38 -11.90 -6.00 11.18
C GLU A 38 -12.58 -5.53 12.47
N PHE A 39 -12.25 -4.32 12.94
CA PHE A 39 -12.81 -3.75 14.15
C PHE A 39 -13.34 -2.35 13.88
N TYR A 40 -14.37 -1.95 14.62
CA TYR A 40 -14.82 -0.57 14.62
C TYR A 40 -13.74 0.32 15.24
N GLU A 41 -13.35 1.35 14.50
CA GLU A 41 -12.45 2.39 14.98
C GLU A 41 -13.23 3.70 15.01
N LYS A 42 -13.20 4.39 16.15
CA LYS A 42 -13.89 5.67 16.31
C LYS A 42 -13.38 6.68 15.27
N PRO A 43 -14.24 7.53 14.68
CA PRO A 43 -13.82 8.53 13.68
C PRO A 43 -12.64 9.41 14.12
N SER A 44 -12.58 9.77 15.41
CA SER A 44 -11.48 10.55 15.98
C SER A 44 -10.13 9.81 15.93
N ASP A 45 -10.13 8.50 16.15
CA ASP A 45 -8.93 7.69 16.14
C ASP A 45 -8.42 7.48 14.70
N ILE A 46 -9.35 7.33 13.76
CA ILE A 46 -9.05 7.31 12.32
C ILE A 46 -8.31 8.59 11.92
N ALA A 47 -8.89 9.76 12.24
CA ALA A 47 -8.30 11.07 11.92
C ALA A 47 -6.92 11.26 12.57
N ARG A 48 -6.77 10.86 13.84
CA ARG A 48 -5.48 10.93 14.56
C ARG A 48 -4.41 10.05 13.92
N ARG A 49 -4.76 8.82 13.51
CA ARG A 49 -3.83 7.91 12.84
C ARG A 49 -3.43 8.44 11.46
N ASP A 50 -4.37 8.98 10.71
CA ASP A 50 -4.11 9.47 9.35
C ASP A 50 -3.21 10.72 9.38
N ARG A 51 -3.40 11.62 10.35
CA ARG A 51 -2.50 12.75 10.62
C ARG A 51 -1.07 12.29 10.92
N ARG A 52 -0.88 11.37 11.88
CA ARG A 52 0.45 10.79 12.20
C ARG A 52 1.11 10.14 10.99
N ARG A 53 0.33 9.44 10.15
CA ARG A 53 0.83 8.80 8.92
C ARG A 53 1.25 9.82 7.86
N ALA A 54 0.61 10.98 7.79
CA ALA A 54 0.99 12.05 6.88
C ALA A 54 2.30 12.71 7.36
N GLU A 55 2.41 13.05 8.65
CA GLU A 55 3.62 13.60 9.26
C GLU A 55 4.83 12.69 9.04
N MET A 56 4.68 11.38 9.29
CA MET A 56 5.75 10.40 9.06
C MET A 56 6.18 10.30 7.60
N ARG A 57 5.23 10.43 6.65
CA ARG A 57 5.54 10.44 5.21
C ARG A 57 6.32 11.69 4.82
N ALA A 58 5.90 12.86 5.30
CA ALA A 58 6.60 14.11 5.06
C ALA A 58 8.03 14.09 5.62
N ARG A 59 8.22 13.58 6.85
CA ARG A 59 9.54 13.43 7.46
C ARG A 59 10.48 12.54 6.65
N ARG A 60 9.99 11.41 6.14
CA ARG A 60 10.79 10.50 5.31
C ARG A 60 11.16 11.12 3.96
N ALA A 61 10.27 11.92 3.37
CA ALA A 61 10.56 12.61 2.10
C ALA A 61 11.63 13.71 2.27
N ASN A 62 11.68 14.34 3.45
CA ASN A 62 12.60 15.43 3.76
C ASN A 62 13.92 14.96 4.40
N GLN A 63 14.16 13.65 4.54
CA GLN A 63 15.47 13.16 4.98
C GLN A 63 16.43 13.21 3.79
N PRO A 64 17.46 14.08 3.80
CA PRO A 64 18.48 14.07 2.75
C PRO A 64 19.14 12.69 2.73
N SER A 65 19.28 12.14 1.53
CA SER A 65 19.96 10.87 1.36
C SER A 65 21.41 11.04 1.82
N GLU A 66 21.96 10.04 2.50
CA GLU A 66 23.34 10.06 3.05
C GLU A 66 24.42 10.37 1.99
N LEU A 67 24.07 10.23 0.70
CA LEU A 67 24.91 10.55 -0.46
C LEU A 67 25.04 12.06 -0.75
N GLU A 68 24.16 12.91 -0.22
CA GLU A 68 24.22 14.38 -0.39
C GLU A 68 25.06 15.08 0.69
N MET A 69 25.54 14.33 1.69
CA MET A 69 26.33 14.86 2.81
C MET A 69 27.84 14.56 2.70
N GLN A 70 28.29 13.99 1.59
CA GLN A 70 29.72 13.80 1.27
C GLN A 70 30.21 14.80 0.23
#